data_AF-A0A1E7G628-F1
#
_entry.id   AF-A0A1E7G628-F1
#
_cell.length_a   1.000
_cell.length_b   1.000
_cell.length_c   1.000
_cell.angle_alpha   90.00
_cell.angle_beta   90.00
_cell.angle_gamma   90.00
#
_symmetry.space_group_name_H-M   'P 1'
#
loop_
_entity.id
_entity.type
_entity.pdbx_description
1 polymer ?
#
loop_
_entity_poly.entity_id
_entity_poly.type
_entity_poly.pdbx_seq_one_letter_code
_entity_poly.pdbx_strand_id
1 'polypeptide(L)'
;MKEFGEKLGKSESAISKWIKGVRSPMVEDFDKMVNLFNTDPDTLMYGASSLSTTLSEINKISSQLEEPRQKIVLDTASSQLEEQEKAKRAVKPKPKVTPLFDINSPLTDKELQEAVDEAVAFDGVPLTDREKELYKHLLRETWEEDHGRG
;
A
#
# COMPACT_ATOMS: atom_id res chain seq x y z
N MET A 1 -34.38 -13.05 21.98
CA MET A 1 -33.44 -14.20 22.08
C MET A 1 -33.93 -15.41 21.30
N LYS A 2 -35.25 -15.67 21.26
CA LYS A 2 -35.85 -16.74 20.46
C LYS A 2 -35.44 -16.76 18.97
N GLU A 3 -35.60 -15.65 18.24
CA GLU A 3 -35.21 -15.56 16.81
C GLU A 3 -33.71 -15.79 16.57
N PHE A 4 -32.87 -15.33 17.50
CA PHE A 4 -31.42 -15.54 17.41
C PHE A 4 -31.04 -17.00 17.68
N GLY A 5 -31.71 -17.63 18.64
CA GLY A 5 -31.59 -19.07 18.87
C GLY A 5 -32.03 -19.88 17.66
N GLU A 6 -33.15 -19.54 17.02
CA GLU A 6 -33.64 -20.20 15.80
C GLU A 6 -32.63 -20.09 14.64
N LYS A 7 -32.06 -18.89 14.41
CA LYS A 7 -31.03 -18.67 13.38
C LYS A 7 -29.73 -19.45 13.61
N LEU A 8 -29.39 -19.72 14.88
CA LEU A 8 -28.20 -20.51 15.25
C LEU A 8 -28.49 -22.00 15.47
N GLY A 9 -29.75 -22.42 15.44
CA GLY A 9 -30.17 -23.76 15.82
C GLY A 9 -29.93 -24.08 17.30
N LYS A 10 -30.08 -23.09 18.19
CA LYS A 10 -29.83 -23.20 19.64
C LYS A 10 -31.05 -22.78 20.45
N SER A 11 -31.19 -23.38 21.64
CA SER A 11 -32.25 -23.00 22.56
C SER A 11 -32.00 -21.61 23.14
N GLU A 12 -33.07 -20.89 23.44
CA GLU A 12 -33.01 -19.59 24.13
C GLU A 12 -32.25 -19.69 25.47
N SER A 13 -32.33 -20.83 26.15
CA SER A 13 -31.56 -21.11 27.37
C SER A 13 -30.05 -21.13 27.12
N ALA A 14 -29.59 -21.74 26.02
CA ALA A 14 -28.18 -21.79 25.66
C ALA A 14 -27.64 -20.39 25.34
N ILE A 15 -28.36 -19.64 24.50
CA ILE A 15 -28.04 -18.24 24.18
C ILE A 15 -27.99 -17.38 25.45
N SER A 16 -28.96 -17.52 26.35
CA SER A 16 -29.00 -16.75 27.60
C SER A 16 -27.78 -17.03 28.49
N LYS A 17 -27.30 -18.27 28.54
CA LYS A 17 -26.09 -18.63 29.28
C LYS A 17 -24.84 -18.03 28.65
N TRP A 18 -24.78 -17.89 27.33
CA TRP A 18 -23.68 -17.24 26.62
C TRP A 18 -23.63 -15.75 26.92
N ILE A 19 -24.77 -15.05 26.80
CA ILE A 19 -24.86 -13.61 27.08
C ILE A 19 -24.51 -13.30 28.55
N LYS A 20 -24.91 -14.17 29.48
CA LYS A 20 -24.60 -14.03 30.91
C LYS A 20 -23.19 -14.47 31.28
N GLY A 21 -22.39 -14.99 30.33
CA GLY A 21 -21.04 -15.49 30.59
C GLY A 21 -20.97 -16.77 31.44
N VAL A 22 -22.10 -17.45 31.64
CA VAL A 22 -22.18 -18.69 32.43
C VAL A 22 -21.58 -19.88 31.67
N ARG A 23 -21.63 -19.84 30.33
CA ARG A 23 -21.06 -20.85 29.44
C ARG A 23 -20.55 -20.17 28.18
N SER A 24 -19.42 -20.62 27.64
CA SER A 24 -18.93 -20.13 26.34
C SER A 24 -19.56 -20.91 25.17
N PRO A 25 -19.83 -20.26 24.03
CA PRO A 25 -20.19 -20.95 22.79
C PRO A 25 -19.03 -21.83 22.30
N MET A 26 -19.35 -22.84 21.50
CA MET A 26 -18.32 -23.61 20.79
C MET A 26 -17.85 -22.85 19.54
N VAL A 27 -16.69 -23.23 19.01
CA VAL A 27 -16.10 -22.58 17.82
C VAL A 27 -17.07 -22.56 16.63
N GLU A 28 -17.75 -23.66 16.36
CA GLU A 28 -18.75 -23.72 15.27
C GLU A 28 -19.91 -22.73 15.46
N ASP A 29 -20.35 -22.53 16.70
CA ASP A 29 -21.43 -21.59 17.03
C ASP A 29 -20.93 -20.15 16.91
N PHE A 30 -19.66 -19.94 17.25
CA PHE A 30 -18.98 -18.67 17.14
C PHE A 30 -18.81 -18.26 15.66
N ASP A 31 -18.35 -19.16 14.79
CA ASP A 31 -18.23 -18.91 13.34
C ASP A 31 -19.58 -18.57 12.70
N LYS A 32 -20.65 -19.24 13.13
CA LYS A 32 -22.01 -18.90 12.70
C LYS A 32 -22.41 -17.49 13.14
N MET A 33 -22.04 -17.07 14.35
CA MET A 33 -22.31 -15.72 14.84
C MET A 33 -21.53 -14.66 14.05
N VAL A 34 -20.24 -14.89 13.79
CA VAL A 34 -19.38 -14.02 12.96
C VAL A 34 -20.02 -13.78 11.59
N ASN A 35 -20.46 -14.85 10.93
CA ASN A 35 -21.15 -14.77 9.64
C ASN A 35 -22.53 -14.10 9.73
N LEU A 36 -23.31 -14.42 10.77
CA LEU A 36 -24.66 -13.88 10.94
C LEU A 36 -24.66 -12.37 11.19
N PHE A 37 -23.67 -11.88 11.95
CA PHE A 37 -23.52 -10.46 12.28
C PHE A 37 -22.66 -9.70 11.27
N ASN A 38 -22.06 -10.39 10.30
CA ASN A 38 -21.12 -9.81 9.34
C ASN A 38 -20.02 -8.99 10.04
N THR A 39 -19.44 -9.59 11.07
CA THR A 39 -18.40 -8.99 11.93
C THR A 39 -17.17 -9.88 11.95
N ASP A 40 -16.03 -9.39 12.39
CA ASP A 40 -14.84 -10.22 12.61
C ASP A 40 -14.85 -10.89 14.01
N PRO A 41 -14.11 -12.00 14.18
CA PRO A 41 -13.97 -12.71 15.46
C PRO A 41 -13.56 -11.82 16.64
N ASP A 42 -12.64 -10.87 16.41
CA ASP A 42 -12.08 -10.06 17.47
C ASP A 42 -13.12 -9.05 17.97
N THR A 43 -13.84 -8.41 17.05
CA THR A 43 -14.98 -7.53 17.36
C THR A 43 -16.08 -8.27 18.13
N LEU A 44 -16.34 -9.54 17.84
CA LEU A 44 -17.36 -10.32 18.53
C LEU A 44 -16.90 -10.79 19.94
N MET A 45 -15.63 -11.13 20.11
CA MET A 45 -15.05 -11.61 21.39
C MET A 45 -14.77 -10.47 22.37
N TYR A 46 -14.13 -9.41 21.88
CA TYR A 46 -13.56 -8.35 22.71
C TYR A 46 -14.38 -7.05 22.65
N GLY A 47 -15.47 -7.07 21.88
CA GLY A 47 -16.19 -5.87 21.47
C GLY A 47 -15.46 -5.17 20.34
N ALA A 48 -16.13 -4.24 19.65
CA ALA A 48 -15.45 -3.32 18.74
C ALA A 48 -14.40 -2.57 19.55
N SER A 49 -13.14 -3.02 19.47
CA SER A 49 -12.04 -2.38 20.17
C SER A 49 -12.10 -0.91 19.79
N SER A 50 -12.25 -0.04 20.79
CA SER A 50 -12.42 1.41 20.59
C SER A 50 -11.17 2.08 20.02
N LEU A 51 -10.20 1.30 19.55
CA LEU A 51 -9.13 1.74 18.68
C LEU A 51 -9.70 1.84 17.26
N SER A 52 -10.56 2.84 17.08
CA SER A 52 -10.84 3.37 15.76
C SER A 52 -9.50 3.74 15.14
N THR A 53 -9.01 2.93 14.21
CA THR A 53 -7.92 3.35 13.36
C THR A 53 -8.43 4.49 12.49
N THR A 54 -7.57 5.42 12.11
CA THR A 54 -7.93 6.51 11.18
C THR A 54 -8.61 5.95 9.92
N LEU A 55 -8.22 4.75 9.48
CA LEU A 55 -8.84 4.03 8.37
C LEU A 55 -10.33 3.68 8.63
N SER A 56 -10.66 3.20 9.83
CA SER A 56 -12.03 2.88 10.23
C SER A 56 -12.92 4.12 10.25
N GLU A 57 -12.40 5.23 10.81
CA GLU A 57 -13.06 6.53 10.81
C GLU A 57 -13.26 7.08 9.40
N ILE A 58 -12.25 7.00 8.54
CA ILE A 58 -12.34 7.41 7.13
C ILE A 58 -13.44 6.64 6.42
N ASN A 59 -13.49 5.31 6.58
CA ASN A 59 -14.52 4.48 5.95
C ASN A 59 -15.93 4.78 6.51
N LYS A 60 -16.05 4.99 7.81
CA LYS A 60 -17.30 5.35 8.45
C LYS A 60 -17.82 6.70 7.96
N ILE A 61 -16.96 7.72 7.85
CA ILE A 61 -17.34 9.06 7.40
C ILE A 61 -17.60 9.07 5.89
N SER A 62 -16.74 8.45 5.09
CA SER A 62 -16.87 8.42 3.62
C SER A 62 -18.16 7.75 3.18
N SER A 63 -18.60 6.69 3.86
CA SER A 63 -19.87 6.01 3.58
C SER A 63 -21.12 6.88 3.80
N GLN A 64 -21.04 7.95 4.60
CA GLN A 64 -22.15 8.87 4.88
C GLN A 64 -22.18 10.07 3.91
N LEU A 65 -21.15 10.27 3.10
CA LEU A 65 -21.09 11.35 2.13
C LEU A 65 -21.89 11.01 0.87
N GLU A 66 -22.37 12.04 0.16
CA GLU A 66 -22.97 11.88 -1.16
C GLU A 66 -21.89 11.54 -2.22
N GLU A 67 -22.30 10.87 -3.30
CA GLU A 67 -21.42 10.41 -4.38
C GLU A 67 -20.42 11.47 -4.91
N PRO A 68 -20.84 12.73 -5.16
CA PRO A 68 -19.90 13.77 -5.62
C PRO A 68 -18.78 14.04 -4.61
N ARG A 69 -19.09 13.99 -3.30
CA ARG A 69 -18.10 14.22 -2.23
C ARG A 69 -17.22 12.99 -2.01
N GLN A 70 -17.77 11.79 -2.18
CA GLN A 70 -16.99 10.55 -2.14
C GLN A 70 -15.88 10.54 -3.21
N LYS A 71 -16.18 11.02 -4.43
CA LYS A 71 -15.17 11.15 -5.51
C LYS A 71 -14.02 12.09 -5.12
N ILE A 72 -14.31 13.21 -4.47
CA ILE A 72 -13.27 14.14 -3.98
C ILE A 72 -12.36 13.46 -2.96
N VAL A 73 -12.93 12.68 -2.03
CA VAL A 73 -12.15 11.93 -1.04
C VAL A 73 -11.27 10.89 -1.71
N LEU A 74 -11.81 10.18 -2.72
CA LEU A 74 -11.06 9.18 -3.49
C LEU A 74 -9.89 9.80 -4.27
N ASP A 75 -10.12 10.91 -4.97
CA ASP A 75 -9.08 11.62 -5.71
C ASP A 75 -7.98 12.11 -4.77
N THR A 76 -8.36 12.67 -3.62
CA THR A 76 -7.41 13.13 -2.60
C THR A 76 -6.58 11.96 -2.06
N ALA A 77 -7.22 10.85 -1.70
CA ALA A 77 -6.54 9.65 -1.21
C ALA A 77 -5.56 9.08 -2.26
N SER A 78 -5.95 9.10 -3.54
CA SER A 78 -5.12 8.64 -4.64
C SER A 78 -3.88 9.52 -4.83
N SER A 79 -4.04 10.84 -4.78
CA SER A 79 -2.93 11.79 -4.86
C SER A 79 -1.94 11.63 -3.70
N GLN A 80 -2.43 11.46 -2.47
CA GLN A 80 -1.60 11.25 -1.28
C GLN A 80 -0.81 9.94 -1.36
N LEU A 81 -1.43 8.89 -1.91
CA LEU A 81 -0.74 7.61 -2.15
C LEU A 81 0.41 7.77 -3.15
N GLU A 82 0.19 8.51 -4.25
CA GLU A 82 1.23 8.77 -5.24
C GLU A 82 2.40 9.56 -4.64
N GLU A 83 2.13 10.61 -3.86
CA GLU A 83 3.14 11.42 -3.17
C GLU A 83 3.97 10.57 -2.20
N GLN A 84 3.31 9.70 -1.43
CA GLN A 84 3.98 8.76 -0.53
C GLN A 84 4.93 7.82 -1.29
N GLU A 85 4.49 7.26 -2.41
CA GLU A 85 5.33 6.35 -3.21
C GLU A 85 6.51 7.09 -3.86
N LYS A 86 6.32 8.34 -4.31
CA LYS A 86 7.43 9.21 -4.76
C LYS A 86 8.43 9.49 -3.64
N ALA A 87 7.96 9.80 -2.43
CA ALA A 87 8.83 10.01 -1.28
C ALA A 87 9.63 8.75 -0.92
N LYS A 88 9.01 7.57 -0.94
CA LYS A 88 9.72 6.29 -0.71
C LYS A 88 10.78 6.02 -1.78
N ARG A 89 10.52 6.37 -3.05
CA ARG A 89 11.52 6.26 -4.13
C ARG A 89 12.68 7.22 -3.92
N ALA A 90 12.43 8.46 -3.50
CA ALA A 90 13.45 9.45 -3.21
C ALA A 90 14.32 9.11 -1.98
N VAL A 91 13.77 8.35 -1.02
CA VAL A 91 14.43 7.95 0.24
C VAL A 91 15.10 6.57 0.15
N LYS A 92 15.01 5.84 -0.97
CA LYS A 92 15.93 4.72 -1.21
C LYS A 92 17.36 5.28 -1.03
N PRO A 93 18.15 4.78 -0.07
CA PRO A 93 19.48 5.33 0.15
C PRO A 93 20.27 5.09 -1.13
N LYS A 94 20.48 6.14 -1.93
CA LYS A 94 21.54 6.15 -2.94
C LYS A 94 22.81 5.81 -2.15
N PRO A 95 23.47 4.67 -2.43
CA PRO A 95 24.73 4.33 -1.78
C PRO A 95 25.68 5.53 -1.92
N LYS A 96 26.36 5.92 -0.84
CA LYS A 96 27.24 7.12 -0.84
C LYS A 96 28.28 7.10 -1.95
N VAL A 97 28.60 5.92 -2.50
CA VAL A 97 29.18 5.73 -3.82
C VAL A 97 28.60 4.41 -4.35
N THR A 98 27.75 4.46 -5.36
CA THR A 98 27.55 3.33 -6.28
C THR A 98 28.29 3.70 -7.55
N PRO A 99 29.23 2.88 -8.03
CA PRO A 99 29.76 3.08 -9.38
C PRO A 99 28.57 3.09 -10.35
N LEU A 100 28.58 4.04 -11.28
CA LEU A 100 27.46 4.24 -12.22
C LEU A 100 27.17 2.97 -13.04
N PHE A 101 28.18 2.09 -13.16
CA PHE A 101 28.13 0.84 -13.87
C PHE A 101 28.85 -0.25 -13.06
N ASP A 102 28.37 -1.49 -13.13
CA ASP A 102 29.14 -2.64 -12.65
C ASP A 102 30.28 -2.88 -13.65
N ILE A 103 31.53 -2.69 -13.22
CA ILE A 103 32.75 -2.74 -14.07
C ILE A 103 32.86 -4.09 -14.82
N ASN A 104 32.18 -5.13 -14.34
CA ASN A 104 32.21 -6.47 -14.91
C ASN A 104 31.01 -6.80 -15.81
N SER A 105 30.04 -5.89 -15.98
CA SER A 105 28.85 -6.10 -16.82
C SER A 105 28.84 -5.14 -18.01
N PRO A 106 28.53 -5.61 -19.23
CA PRO A 106 28.41 -4.73 -20.39
C PRO A 106 27.27 -3.73 -20.17
N LEU A 107 27.57 -2.45 -20.42
CA LEU A 107 26.60 -1.37 -20.28
C LEU A 107 25.42 -1.55 -21.25
N THR A 108 24.21 -1.76 -20.71
CA THR A 108 23.02 -1.96 -21.55
C THR A 108 22.30 -0.64 -21.86
N ASP A 109 21.67 -0.58 -23.05
CA ASP A 109 20.90 0.58 -23.50
C ASP A 109 19.77 0.99 -22.53
N LYS A 110 19.25 0.02 -21.77
CA LYS A 110 18.19 0.25 -20.78
C LYS A 110 18.72 0.97 -19.54
N GLU A 111 19.90 0.59 -19.06
CA GLU A 111 20.55 1.22 -17.90
C GLU A 111 20.99 2.66 -18.24
N LEU A 112 21.51 2.86 -19.45
CA LEU A 112 21.81 4.19 -19.98
C LEU A 112 20.57 5.08 -20.05
N GLN A 113 19.45 4.52 -20.51
CA GLN A 113 18.21 5.29 -20.61
C GLN A 113 17.67 5.68 -19.23
N GLU A 114 17.69 4.76 -18.27
CA GLU A 114 17.27 5.01 -16.89
C GLU A 114 18.13 6.10 -16.23
N ALA A 115 19.46 6.06 -16.41
CA ALA A 115 20.37 7.07 -15.88
C ALA A 115 20.11 8.47 -16.47
N VAL A 116 19.81 8.53 -17.76
CA VAL A 116 19.54 9.78 -18.48
C VAL A 116 18.14 10.34 -18.18
N ASP A 117 17.16 9.47 -17.92
CA ASP A 117 15.81 9.88 -17.52
C ASP A 117 15.74 10.39 -16.08
N GLU A 118 16.63 9.91 -15.20
CA GLU A 118 16.80 10.43 -13.85
C GLU A 118 17.67 11.70 -13.78
N ALA A 119 18.46 11.98 -14.83
CA ALA A 119 19.35 13.12 -14.85
C ALA A 119 18.60 14.44 -15.05
N VAL A 120 19.01 15.46 -14.31
CA VAL A 120 18.53 16.84 -14.42
C VAL A 120 19.70 17.77 -14.69
N ALA A 121 19.43 18.89 -15.36
CA ALA A 121 20.42 19.94 -15.55
C ALA A 121 20.80 20.58 -14.20
N PHE A 122 21.87 21.38 -14.19
CA PHE A 122 22.40 22.02 -12.97
C PHE A 122 21.36 22.91 -12.26
N ASP A 123 20.43 23.48 -13.01
CA ASP A 123 19.31 24.30 -12.53
C ASP A 123 18.09 23.48 -12.08
N GLY A 124 18.18 22.13 -12.11
CA GLY A 124 17.12 21.21 -11.72
C GLY A 124 16.06 21.00 -12.79
N VAL A 125 16.22 21.57 -13.98
CA VAL A 125 15.29 21.37 -15.10
C VAL A 125 15.53 20.00 -15.73
N PRO A 126 14.47 19.25 -16.11
CA PRO A 126 14.63 18.00 -16.84
C PRO A 126 15.37 18.21 -18.16
N LEU A 127 16.30 17.32 -18.48
CA LEU A 127 17.04 17.35 -19.74
C LEU A 127 16.08 17.17 -20.94
N THR A 128 16.30 17.94 -21.99
CA THR A 128 15.60 17.77 -23.26
C THR A 128 16.03 16.48 -23.96
N ASP A 129 15.19 15.94 -24.85
CA ASP A 129 15.49 14.69 -25.59
C ASP A 129 16.85 14.74 -26.32
N ARG A 130 17.23 15.92 -26.83
CA ARG A 130 18.53 16.15 -27.46
C ARG A 130 19.68 16.04 -26.46
N GLU A 131 19.55 16.65 -25.29
CA GLU A 131 20.56 16.62 -24.25
C GLU A 131 20.70 15.20 -23.68
N LYS A 132 19.57 14.51 -23.52
CA LYS A 132 19.52 13.11 -23.12
C LYS A 132 20.32 12.20 -24.06
N GLU A 133 20.14 12.33 -25.37
CA GLU A 133 20.92 11.58 -26.36
C GLU A 133 22.41 11.93 -26.34
N LEU A 134 22.75 13.22 -26.14
CA LEU A 134 24.15 13.64 -25.98
C LEU A 134 24.79 13.00 -24.74
N TYR A 135 24.10 13.02 -23.60
CA TYR A 135 24.55 12.39 -22.37
C TYR A 135 24.71 10.89 -22.53
N LYS A 136 23.78 10.22 -23.22
CA LYS A 136 23.83 8.80 -23.51
C LYS A 136 25.07 8.42 -24.32
N HIS A 137 25.42 9.23 -25.33
CA HIS A 137 26.63 9.04 -26.12
C HIS A 137 27.89 9.20 -25.27
N LEU A 138 27.99 10.29 -24.49
CA LEU A 138 29.14 10.57 -23.62
C LEU A 138 29.33 9.47 -22.56
N LEU A 139 28.26 9.00 -21.93
CA LEU A 139 28.33 7.92 -20.93
C LEU A 139 28.79 6.60 -21.54
N ARG A 140 28.37 6.30 -22.77
CA ARG A 140 28.84 5.13 -23.51
C ARG A 140 30.32 5.25 -23.87
N GLU A 141 30.70 6.38 -24.44
CA GLU A 141 32.07 6.67 -24.88
C GLU A 141 33.05 6.60 -23.70
N THR A 142 32.74 7.28 -22.60
CA THR A 142 33.55 7.23 -21.37
C THR A 142 33.64 5.83 -20.77
N TRP A 143 32.55 5.06 -20.77
CA TRP A 143 32.58 3.67 -20.30
C TRP A 143 33.45 2.79 -21.20
N GLU A 144 33.37 2.95 -22.52
CA GLU A 144 34.20 2.24 -23.51
C GLU A 144 35.69 2.61 -23.42
N GLU A 145 36.00 3.88 -23.15
CA GLU A 145 37.36 4.38 -22.90
C GLU A 145 37.96 3.78 -21.62
N ASP A 146 37.21 3.80 -20.51
CA ASP A 146 37.66 3.27 -19.21
C ASP A 146 37.76 1.74 -19.19
N HIS A 147 36.94 1.03 -19.99
CA HIS A 147 36.88 -0.43 -20.04
C HIS A 147 37.58 -1.04 -21.26
N GLY A 148 38.26 -0.21 -22.06
CA GLY A 148 39.19 -0.65 -23.10
C GLY A 148 38.54 -1.46 -24.23
N ARG A 149 37.93 -0.78 -25.19
CA ARG A 149 38.01 -1.20 -26.59
C ARG A 149 38.71 -0.14 -27.43
N GLY A 150 40.05 -0.17 -27.38
CA GLY A 150 40.88 0.09 -28.56
C GLY A 150 40.94 -1.15 -29.45
#